data_AF-A0A3D2IHE6-F1
#
_entry.id   AF-A0A3D2IHE6-F1
#
_cell.length_a   1.000
_cell.length_b   1.000
_cell.length_c   1.000
_cell.angle_alpha   90.00
_cell.angle_beta   90.00
_cell.angle_gamma   90.00
#
_symmetry.space_group_name_H-M   'P 1'
#
loop_
_entity.id
_entity.type
_entity.pdbx_description
1 polymer ?
#
loop_
_entity_poly.entity_id
_entity_poly.type
_entity_poly.pdbx_seq_one_letter_code
_entity_poly.pdbx_strand_id
1 'polypeptide(L)'
;NFVIQAFQYRYVQDEIYNTLLAEFEDEIVNNDIQIAPDGTVRFNTNDERLLFELGEHSLTQEMKNTLDWFIPRYITIMSNPDYLDYIKEIRIEGHTDTVPPKSGEDSYTFNLRLSSLRAIEVLRYVRSSKAYNILDSDTKDRFDFLLTATGMSFSKALNSENEYVYESDTKDIDLEISRRVEFRVVTSSEGLMEEIFTME
;
A
#
# COMPACT_ATOMS: atom_id res chain seq x y z
N ASN A 1 27.80 -8.61 -8.70
CA ASN A 1 28.45 -7.28 -8.69
C ASN A 1 27.50 -6.29 -8.02
N PHE A 2 27.81 -5.79 -6.82
CA PHE A 2 26.90 -4.98 -5.98
C PHE A 2 26.42 -3.69 -6.64
N VAL A 3 27.26 -3.06 -7.46
CA VAL A 3 26.93 -1.79 -8.13
C VAL A 3 25.81 -1.98 -9.16
N ILE A 4 25.88 -3.04 -9.97
CA ILE A 4 24.86 -3.37 -10.97
C ILE A 4 23.50 -3.66 -10.29
N GLN A 5 23.52 -4.40 -9.18
CA GLN A 5 22.33 -4.71 -8.39
C GLN A 5 21.62 -3.46 -7.86
N ALA A 6 22.38 -2.47 -7.36
CA ALA A 6 21.82 -1.22 -6.86
C ALA A 6 21.19 -0.37 -7.98
N PHE A 7 21.79 -0.34 -9.17
CA PHE A 7 21.24 0.38 -10.32
C PHE A 7 19.95 -0.25 -10.84
N GLN A 8 19.91 -1.57 -10.98
CA GLN A 8 18.73 -2.28 -11.50
C GLN A 8 17.56 -2.30 -10.51
N TYR A 9 17.83 -2.47 -9.21
CA TYR A 9 16.82 -2.31 -8.16
C TYR A 9 16.13 -0.94 -8.25
N ARG A 10 16.93 0.12 -8.36
CA ARG A 10 16.43 1.48 -8.47
C ARG A 10 15.64 1.69 -9.75
N TYR A 11 16.10 1.11 -10.86
CA TYR A 11 15.39 1.15 -12.13
C TYR A 11 13.98 0.56 -12.03
N VAL A 12 13.82 -0.65 -11.49
CA VAL A 12 12.48 -1.27 -11.34
C VAL A 12 11.56 -0.44 -10.44
N GLN A 13 12.10 0.06 -9.33
CA GLN A 13 11.32 0.90 -8.41
C GLN A 13 10.88 2.20 -9.08
N ASP A 14 11.77 2.85 -9.83
CA ASP A 14 11.49 4.07 -10.58
C ASP A 14 10.46 3.81 -11.71
N GLU A 15 10.56 2.68 -12.42
CA GLU A 15 9.59 2.28 -13.45
C GLU A 15 8.19 2.04 -12.86
N ILE A 16 8.09 1.31 -11.75
CA ILE A 16 6.81 1.11 -11.05
C ILE A 16 6.24 2.46 -10.60
N TYR A 17 7.06 3.31 -9.98
CA TYR A 17 6.63 4.63 -9.52
C TYR A 17 6.12 5.51 -10.68
N ASN A 18 6.87 5.60 -11.78
CA ASN A 18 6.47 6.38 -12.95
C ASN A 18 5.21 5.81 -13.62
N THR A 19 5.07 4.48 -13.66
CA THR A 19 3.87 3.81 -14.18
C THR A 19 2.64 4.14 -13.32
N LEU A 20 2.78 4.10 -11.99
CA LEU A 20 1.70 4.47 -11.08
C LEU A 20 1.32 5.95 -11.24
N LEU A 21 2.29 6.87 -11.38
CA LEU A 21 2.02 8.29 -11.61
C LEU A 21 1.26 8.53 -12.92
N ALA A 22 1.66 7.85 -14.00
CA ALA A 22 1.03 8.01 -15.30
C ALA A 22 -0.36 7.39 -15.34
N GLU A 23 -0.55 6.23 -14.72
CA GLU A 23 -1.85 5.58 -14.64
C GLU A 23 -2.82 6.48 -13.85
N PHE A 24 -2.48 6.87 -12.63
CA PHE A 24 -3.41 7.53 -11.72
C PHE A 24 -3.36 9.07 -11.77
N GLU A 25 -2.98 9.68 -12.89
CA GLU A 25 -2.81 11.14 -13.02
C GLU A 25 -4.06 11.91 -12.57
N ASP A 26 -5.24 11.50 -13.04
CA ASP A 26 -6.52 12.16 -12.71
C ASP A 26 -6.83 12.06 -11.20
N GLU A 27 -6.64 10.89 -10.59
CA GLU A 27 -6.88 10.69 -9.17
C GLU A 27 -5.88 11.46 -8.29
N ILE A 28 -4.65 11.66 -8.75
CA ILE A 28 -3.66 12.51 -8.08
C ILE A 28 -4.08 13.97 -8.16
N VAL A 29 -4.49 14.45 -9.34
CA VAL A 29 -4.96 15.84 -9.55
C VAL A 29 -6.20 16.14 -8.71
N ASN A 30 -7.12 15.18 -8.60
CA ASN A 30 -8.32 15.29 -7.77
C ASN A 30 -8.05 15.11 -6.26
N ASN A 31 -6.79 14.86 -5.88
CA ASN A 31 -6.37 14.59 -4.51
C ASN A 31 -7.07 13.37 -3.90
N ASP A 32 -7.37 12.36 -4.72
CA ASP A 32 -7.95 11.09 -4.29
C ASP A 32 -6.89 10.13 -3.75
N ILE A 33 -5.71 10.19 -4.34
CA ILE A 33 -4.55 9.43 -3.89
C ILE A 33 -3.28 10.28 -3.89
N GLN A 34 -2.29 9.82 -3.13
CA GLN A 34 -0.91 10.27 -3.20
C GLN A 34 -0.02 9.07 -3.50
N ILE A 35 1.02 9.28 -4.31
CA ILE A 35 2.03 8.26 -4.60
C ILE A 35 3.39 8.75 -4.12
N ALA A 36 4.03 7.98 -3.26
CA ALA A 36 5.39 8.26 -2.78
C ALA A 36 6.44 7.63 -3.73
N PRO A 37 7.66 8.19 -3.81
CA PRO A 37 8.73 7.68 -4.66
C PRO A 37 9.11 6.21 -4.41
N ASP A 38 8.77 5.68 -3.24
CA ASP A 38 9.04 4.29 -2.91
C ASP A 38 7.99 3.30 -3.44
N GLY A 39 7.01 3.78 -4.21
CA GLY A 39 5.91 2.97 -4.76
C GLY A 39 4.72 2.81 -3.80
N THR A 40 4.68 3.58 -2.70
CA THR A 40 3.53 3.61 -1.80
C THR A 40 2.39 4.42 -2.42
N VAL A 41 1.25 3.80 -2.64
CA VAL A 41 -0.01 4.47 -2.95
C VAL A 41 -0.80 4.65 -1.64
N ARG A 42 -1.18 5.89 -1.35
CA ARG A 42 -1.99 6.29 -0.20
C ARG A 42 -3.31 6.85 -0.68
N PHE A 43 -4.42 6.40 -0.10
CA PHE A 43 -5.73 7.01 -0.34
C PHE A 43 -5.89 8.21 0.59
N ASN A 44 -6.27 9.35 0.04
CA ASN A 44 -6.54 10.54 0.84
C ASN A 44 -7.95 10.42 1.42
N THR A 45 -8.05 10.59 2.74
CA THR A 45 -9.32 10.70 3.44
C THR A 45 -9.76 12.15 3.55
N ASN A 46 -11.07 12.38 3.49
CA ASN A 46 -11.70 13.62 3.91
C ASN A 46 -13.06 13.29 4.58
N ASP A 47 -13.79 14.31 5.03
CA ASP A 47 -15.13 14.15 5.62
C ASP A 47 -16.13 13.36 4.76
N GLU A 48 -15.94 13.32 3.43
CA GLU A 48 -16.79 12.60 2.47
C GLU A 48 -16.21 11.23 2.07
N ARG A 49 -14.98 10.90 2.50
CA ARG A 49 -14.22 9.72 2.08
C ARG A 49 -13.46 9.10 3.25
N LEU A 50 -14.22 8.70 4.25
CA LEU A 50 -13.68 7.92 5.36
C LEU A 50 -13.36 6.51 4.88
N LEU A 51 -12.12 6.08 5.09
CA LEU A 51 -11.69 4.70 4.81
C LEU A 51 -12.39 3.69 5.73
N PHE A 52 -12.56 4.07 6.99
CA PHE A 52 -13.24 3.30 8.04
C PHE A 52 -13.90 4.26 9.02
N GLU A 53 -15.03 3.85 9.58
CA GLU A 53 -15.63 4.53 10.72
C GLU A 53 -14.72 4.48 11.96
N LEU A 54 -14.91 5.41 12.89
CA LEU A 54 -14.10 5.50 14.10
C LEU A 54 -14.19 4.20 14.93
N GLY A 55 -13.05 3.55 15.16
CA GLY A 55 -12.97 2.30 15.91
C GLY A 55 -13.43 1.05 15.13
N GLU A 56 -13.88 1.22 13.89
CA GLU A 56 -14.36 0.13 13.04
C GLU A 56 -13.30 -0.28 12.01
N HIS A 57 -13.48 -1.48 11.46
CA HIS A 57 -12.63 -2.07 10.43
C HIS A 57 -13.39 -2.50 9.18
N SER A 58 -14.72 -2.43 9.17
CA SER A 58 -15.50 -2.68 7.96
C SER A 58 -15.31 -1.55 6.95
N LEU A 59 -15.11 -1.91 5.69
CA LEU A 59 -15.00 -0.94 4.59
C LEU A 59 -16.30 -0.16 4.43
N THR A 60 -16.19 1.16 4.38
CA THR A 60 -17.28 2.07 3.99
C THR A 60 -17.69 1.84 2.54
N GLN A 61 -18.85 2.36 2.13
CA GLN A 61 -19.28 2.21 0.74
C GLN A 61 -18.40 3.05 -0.20
N GLU A 62 -17.97 4.21 0.27
CA GLU A 62 -17.05 5.13 -0.38
C GLU A 62 -15.73 4.42 -0.66
N MET A 63 -15.15 3.73 0.33
CA MET A 63 -13.90 2.99 0.12
C MET A 63 -14.06 1.84 -0.86
N LYS A 64 -15.19 1.12 -0.86
CA LYS A 64 -15.46 0.08 -1.86
C LYS A 64 -15.48 0.65 -3.28
N ASN A 65 -16.13 1.80 -3.47
CA ASN A 65 -16.13 2.49 -4.76
C ASN A 65 -14.71 2.89 -5.17
N THR A 66 -13.89 3.35 -4.23
CA THR A 66 -12.47 3.64 -4.47
C THR A 66 -11.68 2.39 -4.89
N LEU A 67 -11.86 1.29 -4.17
CA LEU A 67 -11.20 0.02 -4.47
C LEU A 67 -11.65 -0.57 -5.82
N ASP A 68 -12.90 -0.37 -6.22
CA ASP A 68 -13.46 -0.90 -7.46
C ASP A 68 -12.77 -0.36 -8.71
N TRP A 69 -12.37 0.92 -8.71
CA TRP A 69 -11.57 1.48 -9.81
C TRP A 69 -10.06 1.26 -9.60
N PHE A 70 -9.57 1.26 -8.36
CA PHE A 70 -8.14 1.15 -8.07
C PHE A 70 -7.57 -0.25 -8.36
N ILE A 71 -8.20 -1.29 -7.81
CA ILE A 71 -7.70 -2.66 -7.85
C ILE A 71 -7.42 -3.18 -9.26
N PRO A 72 -8.33 -3.07 -10.25
CA PRO A 72 -8.05 -3.58 -11.59
C PRO A 72 -6.82 -2.94 -12.23
N ARG A 73 -6.63 -1.64 -12.02
CA ARG A 73 -5.51 -0.86 -12.56
C ARG A 73 -4.21 -1.24 -11.87
N TYR A 74 -4.24 -1.30 -10.54
CA TYR A 74 -3.09 -1.69 -9.72
C TYR A 74 -2.64 -3.14 -10.00
N ILE A 75 -3.57 -4.10 -10.08
CA ILE A 75 -3.24 -5.49 -10.45
C ILE A 75 -2.61 -5.54 -11.83
N THR A 76 -3.11 -4.77 -12.80
CA THR A 76 -2.54 -4.75 -14.17
C THR A 76 -1.08 -4.30 -14.14
N ILE A 77 -0.77 -3.23 -13.39
CA ILE A 77 0.61 -2.75 -13.21
C ILE A 77 1.44 -3.83 -12.51
N MET A 78 0.99 -4.34 -11.36
CA MET A 78 1.73 -5.32 -10.57
C MET A 78 1.92 -6.68 -11.26
N SER A 79 1.11 -7.00 -12.27
CA SER A 79 1.23 -8.22 -13.08
C SER A 79 2.11 -8.05 -14.31
N ASN A 80 2.73 -6.88 -14.49
CA ASN A 80 3.58 -6.64 -15.66
C ASN A 80 4.78 -7.61 -15.65
N PRO A 81 4.96 -8.45 -16.69
CA PRO A 81 6.05 -9.41 -16.75
C PRO A 81 7.44 -8.76 -16.71
N ASP A 82 7.57 -7.48 -17.09
CA ASP A 82 8.85 -6.76 -17.07
C ASP A 82 9.43 -6.58 -15.65
N TYR A 83 8.60 -6.67 -14.61
CA TYR A 83 9.07 -6.56 -13.23
C TYR A 83 8.37 -7.42 -12.17
N LEU A 84 7.40 -8.27 -12.51
CA LEU A 84 6.72 -9.17 -11.57
C LEU A 84 7.70 -10.05 -10.76
N ASP A 85 8.79 -10.50 -11.40
CA ASP A 85 9.82 -11.31 -10.74
C ASP A 85 10.70 -10.51 -9.78
N TYR A 86 10.74 -9.18 -9.96
CA TYR A 86 11.49 -8.25 -9.13
C TYR A 86 10.65 -7.69 -7.96
N ILE A 87 9.34 -7.93 -7.94
CA ILE A 87 8.51 -7.64 -6.77
C ILE A 87 8.74 -8.71 -5.71
N LYS A 88 9.07 -8.27 -4.50
CA LYS A 88 9.27 -9.11 -3.32
C LYS A 88 8.02 -9.20 -2.46
N GLU A 89 7.26 -8.11 -2.40
CA GLU A 89 6.08 -7.98 -1.56
C GLU A 89 5.14 -6.92 -2.14
N ILE A 90 3.84 -7.19 -2.09
CA ILE A 90 2.78 -6.20 -2.28
C ILE A 90 2.07 -6.09 -0.94
N ARG A 91 2.44 -5.08 -0.16
CA ARG A 91 1.99 -4.91 1.21
C ARG A 91 0.81 -3.95 1.29
N ILE A 92 -0.25 -4.41 1.94
CA ILE A 92 -1.38 -3.57 2.34
C ILE A 92 -1.15 -3.22 3.81
N GLU A 93 -0.91 -1.94 4.10
CA GLU A 93 -0.66 -1.45 5.45
C GLU A 93 -1.88 -0.71 5.99
N GLY A 94 -2.37 -1.14 7.15
CA GLY A 94 -3.37 -0.39 7.91
C GLY A 94 -2.68 0.52 8.93
N HIS A 95 -3.18 1.74 9.07
CA HIS A 95 -2.69 2.71 10.04
C HIS A 95 -3.86 3.26 10.87
N THR A 96 -3.58 3.64 12.11
CA THR A 96 -4.52 4.34 12.99
C THR A 96 -3.96 5.70 13.38
N ASP A 97 -4.82 6.53 13.97
CA ASP A 97 -4.36 7.65 14.76
C ASP A 97 -3.87 7.20 16.14
N THR A 98 -3.47 8.17 16.97
CA THR A 98 -2.97 7.96 18.34
C THR A 98 -4.06 7.95 19.40
N VAL A 99 -5.35 8.00 19.02
CA VAL A 99 -6.45 8.06 19.99
C VAL A 99 -6.54 6.73 20.75
N PRO A 100 -6.49 6.74 22.09
CA PRO A 100 -6.57 5.51 22.88
C PRO A 100 -8.00 4.95 22.90
N PRO A 101 -8.15 3.62 23.04
CA PRO A 101 -9.46 3.01 23.17
C PRO A 101 -10.14 3.41 24.49
N LYS A 102 -11.46 3.58 24.46
CA LYS A 102 -12.26 3.87 25.67
C LYS A 102 -12.27 2.73 26.69
N SER A 103 -11.89 1.51 26.29
CA SER A 103 -11.86 0.31 27.14
C SER A 103 -10.76 0.35 28.21
N GLY A 104 -9.76 1.22 28.07
CA GLY A 104 -8.58 1.25 28.93
C GLY A 104 -7.54 0.17 28.61
N GLU A 105 -7.72 -0.58 27.51
CA GLU A 105 -6.69 -1.46 26.94
C GLU A 105 -5.44 -0.64 26.53
N ASP A 106 -4.28 -1.30 26.48
CA ASP A 106 -3.06 -0.69 25.95
C ASP A 106 -3.31 -0.11 24.54
N SER A 107 -3.09 1.19 24.39
CA SER A 107 -3.43 1.93 23.18
C SER A 107 -2.71 1.38 21.95
N TYR A 108 -1.42 1.06 22.08
CA TYR A 108 -0.62 0.59 20.95
C TYR A 108 -1.11 -0.77 20.45
N THR A 109 -1.37 -1.70 21.37
CA THR A 109 -1.81 -3.06 21.05
C THR A 109 -3.23 -3.06 20.48
N PHE A 110 -4.12 -2.25 21.04
CA PHE A 110 -5.47 -2.07 20.50
C PHE A 110 -5.42 -1.55 19.05
N ASN A 111 -4.67 -0.49 18.83
CA ASN A 111 -4.54 0.14 17.51
C ASN A 111 -3.79 -0.76 16.50
N LEU A 112 -2.83 -1.57 16.97
CA LEU A 112 -2.17 -2.58 16.15
C LEU A 112 -3.17 -3.65 15.67
N ARG A 113 -4.05 -4.12 16.56
CA ARG A 113 -5.12 -5.06 16.20
C ARG A 113 -6.10 -4.42 15.21
N LEU A 114 -6.55 -3.19 15.47
CA LEU A 114 -7.48 -2.48 14.62
C LEU A 114 -6.92 -2.24 13.20
N SER A 115 -5.69 -1.72 13.10
CA SER A 115 -5.01 -1.53 11.82
C SER A 115 -4.79 -2.84 11.07
N SER A 116 -4.46 -3.94 11.76
CA SER A 116 -4.30 -5.25 11.13
C SER A 116 -5.61 -5.74 10.53
N LEU A 117 -6.73 -5.60 11.26
CA LEU A 117 -8.06 -5.98 10.75
C LEU A 117 -8.43 -5.15 9.51
N ARG A 118 -8.15 -3.85 9.52
CA ARG A 118 -8.38 -2.96 8.36
C ARG A 118 -7.60 -3.41 7.12
N ALA A 119 -6.32 -3.72 7.27
CA ALA A 119 -5.50 -4.25 6.17
C ALA A 119 -6.06 -5.59 5.64
N ILE A 120 -6.51 -6.48 6.54
CA ILE A 120 -7.10 -7.76 6.17
C ILE A 120 -8.40 -7.57 5.38
N GLU A 121 -9.27 -6.64 5.78
CA GLU A 121 -10.52 -6.37 5.05
C GLU A 121 -10.25 -5.85 3.63
N VAL A 122 -9.25 -4.98 3.45
CA VAL A 122 -8.84 -4.51 2.12
C VAL A 122 -8.27 -5.68 1.30
N LEU A 123 -7.42 -6.54 1.88
CA LEU A 123 -6.92 -7.73 1.18
C LEU A 123 -8.06 -8.68 0.77
N ARG A 124 -9.05 -8.89 1.65
CA ARG A 124 -10.25 -9.68 1.32
C ARG A 124 -10.98 -9.09 0.13
N TYR A 125 -11.12 -7.77 0.10
CA TYR A 125 -11.75 -7.06 -1.03
C TYR A 125 -10.97 -7.27 -2.32
N VAL A 126 -9.64 -7.10 -2.30
CA VAL A 126 -8.73 -7.38 -3.43
C VAL A 126 -8.95 -8.79 -3.97
N ARG A 127 -8.91 -9.81 -3.11
CA ARG A 127 -9.09 -11.22 -3.51
C ARG A 127 -10.49 -11.54 -4.03
N SER A 128 -11.50 -10.82 -3.56
CA SER A 128 -12.88 -10.98 -4.04
C SER A 128 -13.15 -10.27 -5.37
N SER A 129 -12.28 -9.33 -5.77
CA SER A 129 -12.47 -8.52 -6.96
C SER A 129 -12.51 -9.37 -8.25
N LYS A 130 -13.26 -8.88 -9.24
CA LYS A 130 -13.28 -9.53 -10.56
C LYS A 130 -11.88 -9.57 -11.18
N ALA A 131 -11.12 -8.49 -11.05
CA ALA A 131 -9.77 -8.36 -11.61
C ALA A 131 -8.84 -9.47 -11.11
N TYR A 132 -8.82 -9.71 -9.80
CA TYR A 132 -8.04 -10.81 -9.23
C TYR A 132 -8.56 -12.18 -9.68
N ASN A 133 -9.89 -12.36 -9.71
CA ASN A 133 -10.50 -13.65 -10.03
C ASN A 133 -10.35 -14.09 -11.49
N ILE A 134 -10.08 -13.17 -12.43
CA ILE A 134 -9.84 -13.52 -13.85
C ILE A 134 -8.37 -13.77 -14.19
N LEU A 135 -7.44 -13.52 -13.26
CA LEU A 135 -6.03 -13.86 -13.45
C LEU A 135 -5.87 -15.37 -13.73
N ASP A 136 -4.88 -15.73 -14.54
CA ASP A 136 -4.48 -17.12 -14.73
C ASP A 136 -3.88 -17.70 -13.43
N SER A 137 -3.68 -19.03 -13.41
CA SER A 137 -3.25 -19.73 -12.20
C SER A 137 -1.85 -19.31 -11.75
N ASP A 138 -0.92 -19.15 -12.68
CA ASP A 138 0.49 -18.86 -12.35
C ASP A 138 0.61 -17.44 -11.79
N THR A 139 -0.09 -16.48 -12.39
CA THR A 139 -0.16 -15.11 -11.86
C THR A 139 -0.84 -15.09 -10.48
N LYS A 140 -1.92 -15.86 -10.25
CA LYS A 140 -2.56 -15.94 -8.93
C LYS A 140 -1.63 -16.52 -7.87
N ASP A 141 -0.93 -17.60 -8.18
CA ASP A 141 0.03 -18.22 -7.26
C ASP A 141 1.15 -17.24 -6.90
N ARG A 142 1.59 -16.44 -7.89
CA ARG A 142 2.54 -15.36 -7.66
C ARG A 142 1.97 -14.28 -6.73
N PHE A 143 0.74 -13.81 -6.95
CA PHE A 143 0.12 -12.86 -6.04
C PHE A 143 -0.12 -13.43 -4.63
N ASP A 144 -0.42 -14.73 -4.50
CA ASP A 144 -0.57 -15.40 -3.21
C ASP A 144 0.75 -15.42 -2.42
N PHE A 145 1.87 -15.51 -3.12
CA PHE A 145 3.20 -15.36 -2.53
C PHE A 145 3.53 -13.90 -2.16
N LEU A 146 3.12 -12.93 -2.99
CA LEU A 146 3.51 -11.52 -2.84
C LEU A 146 2.62 -10.71 -1.88
N LEU A 147 1.32 -10.98 -1.83
CA LEU A 147 0.36 -10.16 -1.09
C LEU A 147 0.47 -10.36 0.42
N THR A 148 0.64 -9.25 1.15
CA THR A 148 0.61 -9.23 2.62
C THR A 148 -0.36 -8.16 3.14
N ALA A 149 -0.87 -8.37 4.35
CA ALA A 149 -1.71 -7.39 5.07
C ALA A 149 -1.14 -7.19 6.48
N THR A 150 -0.74 -5.96 6.81
CA THR A 150 -0.01 -5.64 8.04
C THR A 150 -0.64 -4.45 8.76
N GLY A 151 -0.82 -4.54 10.07
CA GLY A 151 -1.18 -3.40 10.89
C GLY A 151 0.05 -2.67 11.40
N MET A 152 0.03 -1.34 11.35
CA MET A 152 1.13 -0.48 11.78
C MET A 152 0.82 0.28 13.08
N SER A 153 -0.37 0.09 13.67
CA SER A 153 -0.85 0.90 14.79
C SER A 153 -0.73 2.39 14.43
N PHE A 154 -0.27 3.22 15.36
CA PHE A 154 0.13 4.60 15.14
C PHE A 154 1.65 4.80 15.02
N SER A 155 2.43 3.74 14.73
CA SER A 155 3.90 3.84 14.62
C SER A 155 4.38 4.72 13.46
N LYS A 156 3.50 4.95 12.47
CA LYS A 156 3.71 5.75 11.27
C LYS A 156 2.64 6.84 11.14
N ALA A 157 2.30 7.48 12.26
CA ALA A 157 1.43 8.65 12.29
C ALA A 157 2.00 9.79 11.45
N LEU A 158 1.11 10.55 10.80
CA LEU A 158 1.45 11.62 9.86
C LEU A 158 1.02 12.98 10.38
N ASN A 159 1.74 14.03 9.99
CA ASN A 159 1.31 15.41 10.16
C ASN A 159 0.45 15.86 8.96
N SER A 160 -0.02 17.12 9.00
CA SER A 160 -0.84 17.71 7.92
C SER A 160 -0.10 17.84 6.58
N GLU A 161 1.23 17.72 6.57
CA GLU A 161 2.09 17.78 5.39
C GLU A 161 2.43 16.37 4.86
N ASN A 162 1.77 15.33 5.36
CA ASN A 162 1.99 13.93 4.99
C ASN A 162 3.38 13.37 5.38
N GLU A 163 4.06 14.00 6.33
CA GLU A 163 5.36 13.56 6.85
C GLU A 163 5.17 12.69 8.09
N TYR A 164 6.07 11.72 8.30
CA TYR A 164 6.08 10.94 9.55
C TYR A 164 6.39 11.85 10.73
N VAL A 165 5.50 11.88 11.72
CA VAL A 165 5.59 12.79 12.88
C VAL A 165 6.90 12.61 13.65
N TYR A 166 7.43 11.38 13.69
CA TYR A 166 8.70 11.11 14.34
C TYR A 166 9.89 11.75 13.61
N GLU A 167 9.80 11.91 12.29
CA GLU A 167 10.86 12.41 11.41
C GLU A 167 10.69 13.89 11.05
N SER A 168 9.48 14.46 11.20
CA SER A 168 9.18 15.86 10.92
C SER A 168 9.68 16.82 12.00
N ASP A 169 9.88 18.09 11.61
CA ASP A 169 10.27 19.17 12.53
C ASP A 169 9.16 19.48 13.54
N THR A 170 7.90 19.46 13.08
CA THR A 170 6.71 19.60 13.92
C THR A 170 6.32 18.23 14.47
N LYS A 171 5.90 18.16 15.74
CA LYS A 171 5.43 16.90 16.36
C LYS A 171 3.90 16.79 16.41
N ASP A 172 3.25 17.57 15.55
CA ASP A 172 1.80 17.63 15.47
C ASP A 172 1.28 16.46 14.63
N ILE A 173 0.26 15.78 15.15
CA ILE A 173 -0.36 14.62 14.50
C ILE A 173 -1.64 15.08 13.84
N ASP A 174 -1.77 14.77 12.55
CA ASP A 174 -3.06 14.80 11.87
C ASP A 174 -3.74 13.45 12.05
N LEU A 175 -4.78 13.41 12.89
CA LEU A 175 -5.49 12.17 13.21
C LEU A 175 -6.20 11.60 11.98
N GLU A 176 -6.70 12.46 11.10
CA GLU A 176 -7.45 12.01 9.93
C GLU A 176 -6.54 11.39 8.89
N ILE A 177 -5.48 12.10 8.51
CA ILE A 177 -4.47 11.60 7.57
C ILE A 177 -3.78 10.35 8.14
N SER A 178 -3.61 10.24 9.46
CA SER A 178 -3.03 9.06 10.09
C SER A 178 -3.91 7.81 9.97
N ARG A 179 -5.24 7.94 9.95
CA ARG A 179 -6.19 6.82 9.77
C ARG A 179 -6.32 6.46 8.29
N ARG A 180 -5.35 5.71 7.78
CA ARG A 180 -5.27 5.37 6.36
C ARG A 180 -4.96 3.90 6.08
N VAL A 181 -5.10 3.54 4.82
CA VAL A 181 -4.53 2.31 4.25
C VAL A 181 -3.62 2.68 3.10
N GLU A 182 -2.51 1.97 2.99
CA GLU A 182 -1.53 2.14 1.94
C GLU A 182 -1.29 0.82 1.21
N PHE A 183 -1.06 0.90 -0.09
CA PHE A 183 -0.51 -0.20 -0.89
C PHE A 183 0.95 0.13 -1.17
N ARG A 184 1.88 -0.73 -0.74
CA ARG A 184 3.31 -0.54 -0.88
C ARG A 184 3.90 -1.71 -1.66
N VAL A 185 4.64 -1.41 -2.72
CA VAL A 185 5.43 -2.41 -3.44
C VAL A 185 6.84 -2.42 -2.88
N VAL A 186 7.30 -3.59 -2.45
CA VAL A 186 8.71 -3.80 -2.08
C VAL A 186 9.34 -4.59 -3.21
N THR A 187 10.37 -4.02 -3.84
CA THR A 187 11.15 -4.69 -4.88
C THR A 187 12.36 -5.38 -4.26
N SER A 188 12.97 -6.32 -4.99
CA SER A 188 14.23 -6.98 -4.61
C SER A 188 15.22 -6.94 -5.75
N SER A 189 16.50 -6.83 -5.41
CA SER A 189 17.61 -7.00 -6.34
C SER A 189 17.98 -8.47 -6.58
N GLU A 190 17.36 -9.43 -5.88
CA GLU A 190 17.76 -10.84 -5.90
C GLU A 190 17.32 -11.59 -7.16
N GLY A 191 16.12 -11.31 -7.71
CA GLY A 191 15.63 -11.92 -8.97
C GLY A 191 16.48 -11.54 -10.19
N LEU A 192 17.13 -10.36 -10.16
CA LEU A 192 18.02 -9.85 -11.21
C LEU A 192 19.30 -10.67 -11.38
N MET A 193 19.61 -11.57 -10.43
CA MET A 193 20.83 -12.39 -10.50
C MET A 193 20.72 -13.52 -11.53
N GLU A 194 19.56 -14.15 -11.72
CA GLU A 194 19.43 -15.33 -12.58
C GLU A 194 19.50 -15.00 -14.08
N GLU A 195 19.00 -13.85 -14.52
CA GLU A 195 19.14 -13.40 -15.93
C GLU A 195 20.60 -13.10 -16.29
N ILE A 196 21.37 -12.51 -15.37
CA ILE A 196 22.77 -12.14 -15.65
C ILE A 196 23.66 -13.39 -15.76
N PHE A 197 23.42 -14.42 -14.95
CA PHE A 197 24.20 -15.66 -15.00
C PHE A 197 23.77 -16.61 -16.12
N THR A 198 22.61 -16.42 -16.74
CA THR A 198 22.16 -17.20 -17.91
C THR A 198 22.53 -16.56 -19.25
N MET A 199 22.99 -15.31 -19.24
CA MET A 199 23.51 -14.58 -20.42
C MET A 199 25.04 -14.69 -20.62
N GLU A 200 25.77 -15.38 -19.74
CA GLU A 200 27.18 -15.79 -19.91
C GLU A 200 27.29 -17.27 -20.33
#